data_AF-A0A2V9D9Z9-F1
#
_entry.id   AF-A0A2V9D9Z9-F1
#
_cell.length_a   1.000
_cell.length_b   1.000
_cell.length_c   1.000
_cell.angle_alpha   90.00
_cell.angle_beta   90.00
_cell.angle_gamma   90.00
#
_symmetry.space_group_name_H-M   'P 1'
#
loop_
_entity.id
_entity.type
_entity.pdbx_description
1 polymer ?
#
loop_
_entity_poly.entity_id
_entity_poly.type
_entity_poly.pdbx_seq_one_letter_code
_entity_poly.pdbx_strand_id
1 'polypeptide(L)'
;MQTLGLSDSTPRTESRLKSLFWPSIQTGSDVDYLGAQGYWVCAVVAVFSFIFSAISGHAIAGAIVLVFYYLGGVGVRERSRYAAAVVLGLFAADMLASGPSVLRVLIAALLLSNLRATWIASRWKPESDEAILPPRLGETWSDKFVDKLPMWLWPKVRVLYYVLSACFLVFVAIGLVVMILRRAS
;
A
#
# COMPACT_ATOMS: atom_id res chain seq x y z
N MET A 1 38.48 30.85 -11.30
CA MET A 1 37.02 30.81 -11.15
C MET A 1 36.57 29.35 -11.14
N GLN A 2 36.47 28.78 -9.94
CA GLN A 2 35.80 27.50 -9.67
C GLN A 2 34.34 27.84 -9.41
N THR A 3 33.45 27.43 -10.30
CA THR A 3 32.00 27.61 -10.13
C THR A 3 31.34 26.25 -10.05
N LEU A 4 30.72 26.02 -8.90
CA LEU A 4 29.78 24.96 -8.57
C LEU A 4 30.38 23.57 -8.36
N GLY A 5 30.64 23.29 -7.07
CA GLY A 5 30.83 21.96 -6.50
C GLY A 5 29.64 21.04 -6.76
N LEU A 6 29.61 20.49 -7.97
CA LEU A 6 28.91 19.25 -8.28
C LEU A 6 29.64 18.16 -7.49
N SER A 7 29.07 17.95 -6.31
CA SER A 7 29.35 16.91 -5.34
C SER A 7 29.80 15.62 -6.01
N ASP A 8 30.85 15.03 -5.44
CA ASP A 8 31.11 13.60 -5.48
C ASP A 8 29.78 12.84 -5.50
N SER A 9 29.41 12.38 -6.69
CA SER A 9 28.35 11.41 -6.89
C SER A 9 28.87 10.09 -6.36
N THR A 10 28.98 9.99 -5.03
CA THR A 10 29.17 8.74 -4.33
C THR A 10 28.10 7.79 -4.88
N PRO A 11 28.45 6.73 -5.63
CA PRO A 11 27.45 5.82 -6.13
C PRO A 11 26.80 5.23 -4.89
N ARG A 12 25.50 5.47 -4.70
CA ARG A 12 24.75 4.89 -3.59
C ARG A 12 24.68 3.39 -3.86
N THR A 13 25.69 2.64 -3.42
CA THR A 13 25.80 1.18 -3.52
C THR A 13 24.84 0.51 -2.53
N GLU A 14 23.63 1.06 -2.37
CA GLU A 14 22.58 0.28 -1.75
C GLU A 14 22.11 -0.73 -2.78
N SER A 15 22.20 -2.01 -2.41
CA SER A 15 21.57 -3.11 -3.15
C SER A 15 20.15 -2.68 -3.53
N ARG A 16 19.79 -2.73 -4.82
CA ARG A 16 18.45 -2.36 -5.29
C ARG A 16 17.33 -3.14 -4.58
N LEU A 17 17.63 -4.32 -4.05
CA LEU A 17 16.71 -5.09 -3.21
C LEU A 17 16.53 -4.46 -1.83
N LYS A 18 17.61 -3.93 -1.22
CA LYS A 18 17.53 -3.17 0.03
C LYS A 18 16.74 -1.88 -0.17
N SER A 19 16.97 -1.14 -1.26
CA SER A 19 16.19 0.08 -1.52
C SER A 19 14.70 -0.23 -1.80
N LEU A 20 14.39 -1.38 -2.40
CA LEU A 20 13.02 -1.78 -2.70
C LEU A 20 12.25 -2.28 -1.46
N PHE A 21 12.87 -3.14 -0.64
CA PHE A 21 12.22 -3.76 0.52
C PHE A 21 12.40 -2.99 1.82
N TRP A 22 13.45 -2.17 1.92
CA TRP A 22 13.81 -1.45 3.13
C TRP A 22 14.49 -0.09 2.84
N PRO A 23 13.79 0.84 2.16
CA PRO A 23 14.33 2.16 1.88
C PRO A 23 14.66 2.93 3.18
N SER A 24 15.74 3.71 3.14
CA SER A 24 16.00 4.74 4.14
C SER A 24 15.03 5.90 3.88
N ILE A 25 14.03 6.06 4.73
CA ILE A 25 13.04 7.14 4.60
C ILE A 25 13.62 8.37 5.28
N GLN A 26 14.13 9.31 4.49
CA GLN A 26 14.77 10.53 5.00
C GLN A 26 14.01 11.80 4.59
N THR A 27 13.23 11.74 3.51
CA THR A 27 12.56 12.93 2.96
C THR A 27 11.10 12.66 2.59
N GLY A 28 10.32 13.73 2.47
CA GLY A 28 8.92 13.69 2.02
C GLY A 28 8.73 13.10 0.63
N SER A 29 9.72 13.24 -0.25
CA SER A 29 9.71 12.61 -1.58
C SER A 29 9.79 11.09 -1.52
N ASP A 30 10.56 10.53 -0.57
CA ASP A 30 10.67 9.08 -0.40
C ASP A 30 9.32 8.48 0.05
N VAL A 31 8.66 9.17 0.99
CA VAL A 31 7.33 8.78 1.48
C VAL A 31 6.29 8.92 0.38
N ASP A 32 6.38 9.96 -0.45
CA ASP A 32 5.45 10.16 -1.54
C ASP A 32 5.59 9.10 -2.63
N TYR A 33 6.83 8.78 -3.02
CA TYR A 33 7.14 7.69 -3.94
C TYR A 33 6.66 6.34 -3.42
N LEU A 34 6.92 6.04 -2.14
CA LEU A 34 6.43 4.80 -1.53
C LEU A 34 4.91 4.76 -1.53
N GLY A 35 4.22 5.84 -1.13
CA GLY A 35 2.76 5.90 -1.17
C GLY A 35 2.18 5.68 -2.57
N ALA A 36 2.82 6.22 -3.61
CA ALA A 36 2.43 5.96 -5.00
C ALA A 36 2.66 4.49 -5.40
N GLN A 37 3.79 3.92 -5.01
CA GLN A 37 4.08 2.50 -5.22
C GLN A 37 3.06 1.60 -4.49
N GLY A 38 2.73 1.91 -3.24
CA GLY A 38 1.73 1.20 -2.44
C GLY A 38 0.35 1.25 -3.09
N TYR A 39 -0.06 2.40 -3.61
CA TYR A 39 -1.30 2.55 -4.39
C TYR A 39 -1.32 1.61 -5.61
N TRP A 40 -0.25 1.63 -6.42
CA TRP A 40 -0.17 0.78 -7.62
C TRP A 40 -0.15 -0.71 -7.29
N VAL A 41 0.60 -1.11 -6.26
CA VAL A 41 0.62 -2.51 -5.80
C VAL A 41 -0.79 -2.94 -5.39
N CYS A 42 -1.50 -2.13 -4.61
CA CYS A 42 -2.87 -2.43 -4.21
C CYS A 42 -3.83 -2.49 -5.40
N ALA A 43 -3.72 -1.56 -6.35
CA ALA A 43 -4.56 -1.54 -7.55
C ALA A 43 -4.33 -2.76 -8.44
N VAL A 44 -3.07 -3.16 -8.65
CA VAL A 44 -2.71 -4.36 -9.41
C VAL A 44 -3.27 -5.60 -8.72
N VAL A 45 -3.06 -5.76 -7.41
CA VAL A 45 -3.61 -6.87 -6.63
C VAL A 45 -5.15 -6.91 -6.75
N ALA A 46 -5.82 -5.78 -6.59
CA ALA A 46 -7.27 -5.67 -6.72
C ALA A 46 -7.79 -6.18 -8.08
N VAL A 47 -7.17 -5.74 -9.17
CA VAL A 47 -7.56 -6.11 -10.54
C VAL A 47 -7.30 -7.58 -10.81
N PHE A 48 -6.10 -8.09 -10.48
CA PHE A 48 -5.79 -9.50 -10.67
C PHE A 48 -6.71 -10.40 -9.84
N SER A 49 -6.94 -10.08 -8.57
CA SER A 49 -7.87 -10.82 -7.72
C SER A 49 -9.28 -10.83 -8.29
N PHE A 50 -9.76 -9.72 -8.85
CA PHE A 50 -11.05 -9.67 -9.53
C PHE A 50 -11.11 -10.59 -10.74
N ILE A 51 -10.11 -10.51 -11.63
CA ILE A 51 -10.06 -11.34 -12.85
C ILE A 51 -10.08 -12.82 -12.49
N PHE A 52 -9.23 -13.26 -11.56
CA PHE A 52 -9.22 -14.65 -11.11
C PHE A 52 -10.56 -15.06 -10.50
N SER A 53 -11.13 -14.24 -9.60
CA SER A 53 -12.41 -14.54 -8.96
C SER A 53 -13.58 -14.57 -9.96
N ALA A 54 -13.56 -13.71 -10.98
CA ALA A 54 -14.56 -13.69 -12.05
C ALA A 54 -14.49 -14.95 -12.91
N ILE A 55 -13.27 -15.37 -13.31
CA ILE A 55 -13.06 -16.61 -14.07
C ILE A 55 -13.48 -17.84 -13.25
N SER A 56 -13.26 -17.82 -11.93
CA SER A 56 -13.70 -18.89 -11.02
C SER A 56 -15.20 -18.88 -10.71
N GLY A 57 -16.00 -18.01 -11.34
CA GLY A 57 -17.46 -17.96 -11.15
C GLY A 57 -17.93 -17.17 -9.92
N HIS A 58 -17.01 -16.54 -9.17
CA HIS A 58 -17.29 -15.79 -7.94
C HIS A 58 -17.13 -14.29 -8.19
N ALA A 59 -17.79 -13.76 -9.23
CA ALA A 59 -17.61 -12.36 -9.66
C ALA A 59 -17.98 -11.34 -8.57
N ILE A 60 -19.02 -11.62 -7.77
CA ILE A 60 -19.47 -10.73 -6.68
C ILE A 60 -18.39 -10.63 -5.59
N ALA A 61 -17.83 -11.77 -5.15
CA ALA A 61 -16.76 -11.78 -4.17
C ALA A 61 -15.52 -11.05 -4.70
N GLY A 62 -15.17 -11.28 -5.96
CA GLY A 62 -14.09 -10.56 -6.65
C GLY A 62 -14.31 -9.06 -6.67
N ALA A 63 -15.54 -8.60 -6.94
CA ALA A 63 -15.87 -7.18 -6.98
C ALA A 63 -15.70 -6.53 -5.59
N ILE A 64 -16.09 -7.22 -4.53
CA ILE A 64 -15.87 -6.75 -3.15
C ILE A 64 -14.38 -6.64 -2.86
N VAL A 65 -13.59 -7.65 -3.20
CA VAL A 65 -12.12 -7.65 -3.04
C VAL A 65 -11.48 -6.51 -3.84
N LEU A 66 -11.95 -6.26 -5.07
CA LEU A 66 -11.47 -5.18 -5.91
C LEU A 66 -11.69 -3.82 -5.24
N VAL A 67 -12.93 -3.54 -4.83
CA VAL A 67 -13.28 -2.28 -4.16
C VAL A 67 -12.47 -2.14 -2.87
N PHE A 68 -12.31 -3.23 -2.13
CA PHE A 68 -11.57 -3.24 -0.88
C PHE A 68 -10.10 -2.86 -1.06
N TYR A 69 -9.37 -3.57 -1.92
CA TYR A 69 -7.94 -3.30 -2.12
C TYR A 69 -7.71 -1.99 -2.87
N TYR A 70 -8.59 -1.60 -3.78
CA TYR A 70 -8.48 -0.33 -4.48
C TYR A 70 -8.65 0.86 -3.51
N LEU A 71 -9.71 0.87 -2.69
CA LEU A 71 -9.91 1.91 -1.67
C LEU A 71 -8.83 1.87 -0.59
N GLY A 72 -8.33 0.68 -0.25
CA GLY A 72 -7.17 0.52 0.62
C GLY A 72 -5.93 1.18 0.04
N GLY A 73 -5.64 0.97 -1.25
CA GLY A 73 -4.54 1.62 -1.97
C GLY A 73 -4.67 3.14 -2.00
N VAL A 74 -5.88 3.66 -2.23
CA VAL A 74 -6.19 5.10 -2.10
C VAL A 74 -5.86 5.62 -0.69
N GLY A 75 -6.22 4.86 0.34
CA GLY A 75 -5.89 5.19 1.73
C GLY A 75 -4.38 5.15 2.02
N VAL A 76 -3.64 4.22 1.42
CA VAL A 76 -2.17 4.15 1.51
C VAL A 76 -1.53 5.37 0.87
N ARG A 77 -2.01 5.81 -0.31
CA ARG A 77 -1.53 7.03 -0.98
C ARG A 77 -1.70 8.27 -0.10
N GLU A 78 -2.84 8.37 0.58
CA GLU A 78 -3.17 9.44 1.52
C GLU A 78 -2.60 9.19 2.94
N ARG A 79 -1.63 8.27 3.05
CA ARG A 79 -0.85 7.98 4.27
C ARG A 79 -1.69 7.60 5.48
N SER A 80 -2.83 6.98 5.26
CA SER A 80 -3.65 6.45 6.35
C SER A 80 -3.00 5.19 6.92
N ARG A 81 -2.46 5.32 8.14
CA ARG A 81 -1.90 4.20 8.92
C ARG A 81 -2.86 3.02 9.03
N TYR A 82 -4.14 3.32 9.24
CA TYR A 82 -5.18 2.30 9.35
C TYR A 82 -5.32 1.53 8.03
N ALA A 83 -5.48 2.22 6.89
CA ALA A 83 -5.61 1.56 5.58
C ALA A 83 -4.39 0.69 5.25
N ALA A 84 -3.18 1.21 5.49
CA ALA A 84 -1.95 0.46 5.27
C ALA A 84 -1.89 -0.81 6.15
N ALA A 85 -2.26 -0.71 7.43
CA ALA A 85 -2.24 -1.85 8.34
C ALA A 85 -3.27 -2.92 7.96
N VAL A 86 -4.48 -2.48 7.61
CA VAL A 86 -5.58 -3.36 7.21
C VAL A 86 -5.26 -4.11 5.92
N VAL A 87 -4.78 -3.40 4.88
CA VAL A 87 -4.42 -4.00 3.60
C VAL A 87 -3.30 -5.02 3.77
N LEU A 88 -2.25 -4.67 4.53
CA LEU A 88 -1.17 -5.61 4.84
C LEU A 88 -1.68 -6.83 5.61
N GLY A 89 -2.49 -6.61 6.65
CA GLY A 89 -3.01 -7.67 7.50
C GLY A 89 -3.88 -8.67 6.73
N LEU A 90 -4.78 -8.18 5.89
CA LEU A 90 -5.64 -9.02 5.06
C LEU A 90 -4.87 -9.75 3.96
N PHE A 91 -3.90 -9.08 3.34
CA PHE A 91 -3.03 -9.73 2.36
C PHE A 91 -2.18 -10.83 3.01
N ALA A 92 -1.65 -10.59 4.20
CA ALA A 92 -0.92 -11.59 4.97
C ALA A 92 -1.82 -12.75 5.41
N ALA A 93 -3.05 -12.48 5.83
CA ALA A 93 -4.03 -13.51 6.17
C ALA A 93 -4.36 -14.41 4.97
N ASP A 94 -4.59 -13.84 3.77
CA ASP A 94 -4.77 -14.62 2.54
C ASP A 94 -3.52 -15.43 2.17
N MET A 95 -2.33 -14.85 2.35
CA MET A 95 -1.07 -15.56 2.14
C MET A 95 -0.92 -16.77 3.08
N LEU A 96 -1.32 -16.64 4.35
CA LEU A 96 -1.30 -17.75 5.31
C LEU A 96 -2.35 -18.83 4.98
N ALA A 97 -3.54 -18.43 4.54
CA ALA A 97 -4.63 -19.34 4.20
C ALA A 97 -4.35 -20.13 2.92
N SER A 98 -3.93 -19.44 1.85
CA SER A 98 -3.76 -20.01 0.51
C SER A 98 -2.32 -20.47 0.23
N GLY A 99 -1.38 -20.20 1.14
CA GLY A 99 0.03 -20.61 1.08
C GLY A 99 0.98 -19.51 0.58
N PRO A 100 2.26 -19.55 1.02
CA PRO A 100 3.27 -18.59 0.59
C PRO A 100 3.68 -18.87 -0.86
N SER A 101 3.72 -17.82 -1.69
CA SER A 101 4.37 -17.85 -3.00
C SER A 101 5.39 -16.73 -3.07
N VAL A 102 6.42 -16.88 -3.92
CA VAL A 102 7.47 -15.85 -4.07
C VAL A 102 6.83 -14.49 -4.37
N LEU A 103 5.90 -14.43 -5.32
CA LEU A 103 5.18 -13.19 -5.65
C LEU A 103 4.44 -12.60 -4.44
N ARG A 104 3.74 -13.43 -3.65
CA ARG A 104 3.00 -12.98 -2.45
C ARG A 104 3.96 -12.46 -1.39
N VAL A 105 5.09 -13.12 -1.16
CA VAL A 105 6.10 -12.65 -0.20
C VAL A 105 6.68 -11.30 -0.64
N LEU A 106 6.97 -11.12 -1.94
CA LEU A 106 7.46 -9.84 -2.47
C LEU A 106 6.40 -8.73 -2.30
N ILE A 107 5.13 -9.00 -2.62
CA ILE A 107 4.04 -8.03 -2.42
C ILE A 107 3.86 -7.70 -0.94
N ALA A 108 3.88 -8.69 -0.05
CA ALA A 108 3.76 -8.48 1.38
C ALA A 108 4.91 -7.62 1.92
N ALA A 109 6.14 -7.84 1.45
CA ALA A 109 7.29 -7.03 1.82
C ALA A 109 7.18 -5.57 1.32
N LEU A 110 6.64 -5.35 0.10
CA LEU A 110 6.34 -4.01 -0.41
C LEU A 110 5.25 -3.30 0.41
N LEU A 111 4.19 -4.01 0.79
CA LEU A 111 3.13 -3.48 1.65
C LEU A 111 3.66 -3.16 3.07
N LEU A 112 4.56 -3.99 3.59
CA LEU A 112 5.23 -3.75 4.87
C LEU A 112 6.11 -2.50 4.83
N SER A 113 6.88 -2.32 3.75
CA SER A 113 7.67 -1.09 3.52
C SER A 113 6.78 0.16 3.49
N ASN A 114 5.61 0.07 2.85
CA ASN A 114 4.60 1.13 2.82
C ASN A 114 4.03 1.44 4.21
N LEU A 115 3.65 0.41 4.99
CA LEU A 115 3.18 0.60 6.36
C LEU A 115 4.25 1.30 7.22
N ARG A 116 5.51 0.89 7.09
CA ARG A 116 6.62 1.54 7.78
C ARG A 116 6.78 3.00 7.37
N ALA A 117 6.70 3.29 6.07
CA ALA A 117 6.81 4.66 5.55
C ALA A 117 5.71 5.57 6.09
N THR A 118 4.45 5.12 6.04
CA THR A 118 3.31 5.88 6.61
C THR A 118 3.43 6.06 8.12
N TRP A 119 3.99 5.08 8.83
CA TRP A 119 4.21 5.17 10.27
C TRP A 119 5.31 6.19 10.62
N ILE A 120 6.45 6.16 9.92
CA ILE A 120 7.55 7.12 10.12
C ILE A 120 7.09 8.54 9.78
N ALA A 121 6.42 8.72 8.63
CA ALA A 121 5.88 10.01 8.22
C ALA A 121 4.89 10.60 9.23
N SER A 122 4.12 9.74 9.93
CA SER A 122 3.18 10.21 10.98
C SER A 122 3.86 10.80 12.22
N ARG A 123 5.17 10.62 12.37
CA ARG A 123 5.97 11.15 13.48
C ARG A 123 6.71 12.44 13.14
N TRP A 124 6.70 12.84 11.87
CA TRP A 124 7.37 14.07 11.43
C TRP A 124 6.58 15.30 11.87
N LYS A 125 7.30 16.37 12.20
CA LYS A 125 6.69 17.65 12.51
C LYS A 125 6.18 18.27 11.19
N PRO A 126 4.96 18.81 11.12
CA PRO A 126 4.40 19.35 9.88
C PRO A 126 5.24 20.45 9.20
N GLU A 127 6.08 21.14 9.96
CA GLU A 127 6.91 22.27 9.51
C GLU A 127 8.38 21.90 9.26
N SER A 128 8.79 20.63 9.39
CA SER A 128 10.17 20.25 9.08
C SER A 128 10.40 20.15 7.57
N ASP A 129 11.63 20.46 7.12
CA ASP A 129 12.03 20.33 5.71
C ASP A 129 11.79 18.91 5.17
N GLU A 130 11.84 17.91 6.05
CA GLU A 130 11.55 16.49 5.77
C GLU A 130 10.08 16.24 5.46
N ALA A 131 9.16 17.04 5.99
CA ALA A 131 7.72 16.91 5.78
C ALA A 131 7.21 17.63 4.53
N ILE A 132 8.03 18.49 3.92
CA ILE A 132 7.69 19.20 2.68
C ILE A 132 7.56 18.18 1.56
N LEU A 133 6.40 18.17 0.92
CA LEU A 133 6.10 17.27 -0.17
C LEU A 133 6.50 17.88 -1.51
N PRO A 134 7.05 17.07 -2.42
CA PRO A 134 7.26 17.55 -3.77
C PRO A 134 5.90 17.97 -4.36
N PRO A 135 5.86 19.03 -5.18
CA PRO A 135 4.63 19.41 -5.86
C PRO A 135 4.17 18.23 -6.73
N ARG A 136 2.95 17.76 -6.49
CA ARG A 136 2.31 16.69 -7.27
C ARG A 136 2.03 17.21 -8.68
N LEU A 137 2.89 16.84 -9.63
CA LEU A 137 2.81 17.27 -11.03
C LEU A 137 1.65 16.55 -11.71
N GLY A 138 0.77 17.27 -12.41
CA GLY A 138 -0.45 16.72 -13.00
C GLY A 138 -0.37 16.49 -14.50
N GLU A 139 0.84 16.31 -15.03
CA GLU A 139 1.11 16.33 -16.48
C GLU A 139 0.66 15.03 -17.16
N THR A 140 0.88 13.87 -16.53
CA THR A 140 0.47 12.59 -17.11
C THR A 140 -0.90 12.11 -16.61
N TRP A 141 -1.55 11.24 -17.40
CA TRP A 141 -2.79 10.59 -16.98
C TRP A 141 -2.59 9.75 -15.72
N SER A 142 -1.43 9.09 -15.58
CA SER A 142 -1.05 8.37 -14.36
C SER A 142 -1.07 9.29 -13.15
N ASP A 143 -0.48 10.48 -13.26
CA ASP A 143 -0.42 11.42 -12.13
C ASP A 143 -1.81 11.87 -11.70
N LYS A 144 -2.74 12.09 -12.65
CA LYS A 144 -4.13 12.44 -12.29
C LYS A 144 -4.81 11.35 -11.45
N PHE A 145 -4.56 10.08 -11.77
CA PHE A 145 -5.12 8.93 -11.03
C PHE A 145 -4.41 8.68 -9.69
N VAL A 146 -3.12 8.95 -9.59
CA VAL A 146 -2.32 8.68 -8.38
C VAL A 146 -2.36 9.86 -7.40
N ASP A 147 -2.53 11.09 -7.89
CA ASP A 147 -2.35 12.28 -7.08
C ASP A 147 -3.64 13.04 -6.80
N LYS A 148 -4.52 13.20 -7.79
CA LYS A 148 -5.75 13.98 -7.66
C LYS A 148 -6.92 13.13 -7.17
N LEU A 149 -7.08 11.93 -7.72
CA LEU A 149 -8.18 11.04 -7.35
C LEU A 149 -8.11 10.65 -5.87
N PRO A 150 -6.97 10.23 -5.29
CA PRO A 150 -6.91 9.84 -3.88
C PRO A 150 -7.19 10.99 -2.93
N MET A 151 -6.64 12.18 -3.22
CA MET A 151 -6.84 13.40 -2.42
C MET A 151 -8.32 13.80 -2.34
N TRP A 152 -9.05 13.65 -3.44
CA TRP A 152 -10.48 13.99 -3.49
C TRP A 152 -11.39 12.87 -2.97
N LEU A 153 -11.07 11.62 -3.30
CA LEU A 153 -11.91 10.46 -2.99
C LEU A 153 -11.79 10.06 -1.53
N TRP A 154 -10.57 9.99 -1.00
CA TRP A 154 -10.29 9.43 0.33
C TRP A 154 -11.05 10.13 1.47
N PRO A 155 -11.10 11.48 1.56
CA PRO A 155 -11.82 12.15 2.65
C PRO A 155 -13.31 11.76 2.71
N LYS A 156 -13.92 11.44 1.57
CA LYS A 156 -15.34 11.08 1.46
C LYS A 156 -15.59 9.61 1.79
N VAL A 157 -14.70 8.73 1.33
CA VAL A 157 -14.88 7.26 1.47
C VAL A 157 -14.21 6.69 2.71
N ARG A 158 -13.41 7.46 3.44
CA ARG A 158 -12.65 6.99 4.61
C ARG A 158 -13.54 6.31 5.65
N VAL A 159 -14.64 6.95 6.04
CA VAL A 159 -15.55 6.41 7.07
C VAL A 159 -16.19 5.11 6.58
N LEU A 160 -16.67 5.09 5.34
CA LEU A 160 -17.23 3.90 4.72
C LEU A 160 -16.20 2.76 4.67
N TYR A 161 -14.96 3.08 4.28
CA TYR A 161 -13.88 2.11 4.24
C TYR A 161 -13.55 1.54 5.62
N TYR A 162 -13.55 2.36 6.67
CA TYR A 162 -13.30 1.89 8.05
C TYR A 162 -14.39 0.93 8.54
N VAL A 163 -15.65 1.24 8.29
CA VAL A 163 -16.76 0.33 8.62
C VAL A 163 -16.65 -0.96 7.82
N LEU A 164 -16.47 -0.85 6.49
CA LEU A 164 -16.36 -1.99 5.60
C LEU A 164 -15.19 -2.91 6.00
N SER A 165 -14.03 -2.34 6.28
CA SER A 165 -12.83 -3.09 6.68
C SER A 165 -12.92 -3.71 8.07
N ALA A 166 -13.54 -3.03 9.03
CA ALA A 166 -13.81 -3.62 10.33
C ALA A 166 -14.71 -4.87 10.19
N CYS A 167 -15.81 -4.75 9.45
CA CYS A 167 -16.69 -5.88 9.17
C CYS A 167 -15.94 -7.02 8.44
N PHE A 168 -15.18 -6.69 7.41
CA PHE A 168 -14.45 -7.68 6.62
C PHE A 168 -13.36 -8.40 7.43
N LEU A 169 -12.65 -7.67 8.31
CA LEU A 169 -11.67 -8.26 9.22
C LEU A 169 -12.31 -9.25 10.19
N VAL A 170 -13.48 -8.93 10.74
CA VAL A 170 -14.23 -9.86 11.61
C VAL A 170 -14.58 -11.13 10.85
N PHE A 171 -15.08 -11.02 9.62
CA PHE A 171 -15.38 -12.19 8.78
C PHE A 171 -14.14 -13.04 8.50
N VAL A 172 -13.02 -12.41 8.15
CA VAL A 172 -11.76 -13.13 7.89
C VAL A 172 -11.23 -13.80 9.17
N ALA A 173 -11.32 -13.13 10.33
CA ALA A 173 -10.92 -13.70 11.61
C ALA A 173 -11.76 -14.94 11.96
N ILE A 174 -13.08 -14.87 11.82
CA ILE A 174 -13.98 -16.01 12.02
C ILE A 174 -13.60 -17.15 11.06
N GLY A 175 -13.40 -16.84 9.77
CA GLY A 175 -13.01 -17.83 8.76
C GLY A 175 -11.69 -18.54 9.09
N LEU A 176 -10.68 -17.79 9.56
CA LEU A 176 -9.41 -18.35 10.00
C LEU A 176 -9.57 -19.25 11.24
N VAL A 177 -10.32 -18.82 12.25
CA VAL A 177 -10.58 -19.61 13.46
C VAL A 177 -11.26 -20.93 13.10
N VAL A 178 -12.31 -20.90 12.27
CA VAL A 178 -13.02 -22.11 11.83
C VAL A 178 -12.09 -23.04 11.05
N MET A 179 -11.22 -22.50 10.19
CA MET A 179 -10.25 -23.27 9.43
C MET A 179 -9.23 -23.96 10.34
N ILE A 180 -8.72 -23.26 11.36
CA ILE A 180 -7.77 -23.81 12.34
C ILE A 180 -8.44 -24.91 13.17
N LEU A 181 -9.65 -24.67 13.67
CA LEU A 181 -10.40 -25.66 14.44
C LEU A 181 -10.66 -26.94 13.65
N ARG A 182 -11.03 -26.82 12.36
CA ARG A 182 -11.26 -27.98 11.48
C ARG A 182 -9.99 -28.77 11.12
N ARG A 183 -8.80 -28.14 11.19
CA ARG A 183 -7.52 -28.84 10.97
C ARG A 183 -7.01 -29.55 12.23
N ALA A 184 -7.50 -29.16 13.40
CA ALA A 184 -7.11 -29.73 14.69
C ALA A 184 -7.98 -30.93 15.13
N SER A 185 -9.19 -31.06 14.56
CA SER A 185 -10.10 -32.21 14.70
C SER A 185 -9.80 -33.29 13.67
#